data_AF-A0A963LXJ9-F1
#
_entry.id   AF-A0A963LXJ9-F1
#
_cell.length_a   1.000
_cell.length_b   1.000
_cell.length_c   1.000
_cell.angle_alpha   90.00
_cell.angle_beta   90.00
_cell.angle_gamma   90.00
#
_symmetry.space_group_name_H-M   'P 1'
#
loop_
_entity.id
_entity.type
_entity.pdbx_description
1 polymer ?
#
loop_
_entity_poly.entity_id
_entity_poly.type
_entity_poly.pdbx_seq_one_letter_code
_entity_poly.pdbx_strand_id
1 'polypeptide(L)'
;MKRSPVDRAAVVCRVELADLHAHLFRVTMTLEHPQPTQRLVLPVWIPGSYLVREFSKNLQQLTARQGRRACEVRQQGKNCWDVDCDPGKPLELQYEIHAHDDSVRTAWLDAT
;
A
#
# COMPACT_ATOMS: atom_id res chain seq x y z
N MET A 1 -19.16 -0.68 -24.46
CA MET A 1 -18.45 -1.63 -23.56
C MET A 1 -18.90 -1.35 -22.14
N LYS A 2 -19.74 -2.21 -21.55
CA LYS A 2 -20.20 -2.07 -20.16
C LYS A 2 -19.09 -2.61 -19.26
N ARG A 3 -18.50 -1.78 -18.38
CA ARG A 3 -17.60 -2.28 -17.33
C ARG A 3 -18.43 -3.23 -16.46
N SER A 4 -18.04 -4.50 -16.40
CA SER A 4 -18.56 -5.42 -15.40
C SER A 4 -18.38 -4.79 -14.01
N PRO A 5 -19.31 -5.01 -13.06
CA PRO A 5 -19.11 -4.51 -11.71
C PRO A 5 -17.86 -5.23 -11.18
N VAL A 6 -16.77 -4.49 -11.01
CA VAL A 6 -15.69 -4.94 -10.14
C VAL A 6 -16.36 -5.00 -8.78
N ASP A 7 -16.61 -6.22 -8.29
CA ASP A 7 -16.94 -6.43 -6.89
C ASP A 7 -15.84 -5.71 -6.10
N ARG A 8 -16.19 -4.57 -5.50
CA ARG A 8 -15.21 -3.73 -4.84
C ARG A 8 -14.78 -4.55 -3.63
N ALA A 9 -13.63 -5.20 -3.74
CA ALA A 9 -12.98 -5.85 -2.61
C ALA A 9 -13.05 -4.86 -1.44
N ALA A 10 -13.71 -5.28 -0.36
CA ALA A 10 -13.72 -4.47 0.85
C ALA A 10 -12.26 -4.31 1.27
N VAL A 11 -11.79 -3.07 1.28
CA VAL A 11 -10.43 -2.73 1.68
C VAL A 11 -10.49 -2.07 3.04
N VAL A 12 -9.81 -2.66 4.01
CA VAL A 12 -9.62 -2.06 5.34
C VAL A 12 -8.17 -1.66 5.46
N CYS A 13 -7.93 -0.39 5.80
CA CYS A 13 -6.60 0.12 6.07
C CYS A 13 -6.47 0.51 7.53
N ARG A 14 -5.41 0.04 8.18
CA ARG A 14 -4.96 0.50 9.49
C ARG A 14 -3.63 1.21 9.32
N VAL A 15 -3.50 2.38 9.93
CA VAL A 15 -2.27 3.17 9.95
C VAL A 15 -1.87 3.37 11.40
N GLU A 16 -0.62 3.06 11.72
CA GLU A 16 -0.09 3.07 13.08
C GLU A 16 1.23 3.85 13.11
N LEU A 17 1.52 4.51 14.24
CA LEU A 17 2.81 5.14 14.51
C LEU A 17 3.79 4.02 14.85
N ALA A 18 4.62 3.61 13.89
CA ALA A 18 5.52 2.47 14.09
C ALA A 18 6.77 2.89 14.86
N ASP A 19 7.34 4.03 14.49
CA ASP A 19 8.49 4.62 15.16
C ASP A 19 8.51 6.13 14.91
N LEU A 20 8.36 6.92 15.98
CA LEU A 20 8.34 8.38 15.92
C LEU A 20 9.71 8.96 15.57
N HIS A 21 10.80 8.35 16.04
CA HIS A 21 12.16 8.86 15.86
C HIS A 21 12.72 8.48 14.48
N ALA A 22 12.27 7.35 13.93
CA ALA A 22 12.59 6.96 12.56
C ALA A 22 11.60 7.52 11.52
N HIS A 23 10.61 8.33 11.95
CA HIS A 23 9.58 8.90 11.09
C HIS A 23 8.79 7.83 10.31
N LEU A 24 8.46 6.69 10.93
CA LEU A 24 7.82 5.55 10.28
C LEU A 24 6.36 5.38 10.69
N PHE A 25 5.48 5.39 9.69
CA PHE A 25 4.16 4.78 9.82
C PHE A 25 4.21 3.32 9.41
N ARG A 26 3.45 2.46 10.08
CA ARG A 26 3.11 1.12 9.59
C ARG A 26 1.71 1.15 9.01
N VAL A 27 1.56 0.63 7.81
CA VAL A 27 0.27 0.47 7.15
C VAL A 27 -0.03 -1.02 7.01
N THR A 28 -1.18 -1.43 7.52
CA THR A 28 -1.74 -2.77 7.28
C THR A 28 -3.00 -2.60 6.43
N MET A 29 -3.01 -3.23 5.26
CA MET A 29 -4.13 -3.20 4.32
C MET A 29 -4.65 -4.61 4.09
N THR A 30 -5.94 -4.83 4.36
CA THR A 30 -6.61 -6.12 4.14
C THR A 30 -7.58 -5.99 2.97
N LEU A 31 -7.48 -6.90 2.00
CA LEU A 31 -8.42 -7.06 0.90
C LEU A 31 -9.19 -8.37 1.13
N GLU A 32 -10.50 -8.27 1.36
CA GLU A 32 -11.34 -9.47 1.64
C GLU A 32 -11.44 -10.41 0.43
N HIS A 33 -11.52 -9.84 -0.77
CA HIS A 33 -11.71 -10.59 -2.02
C HIS A 33 -10.65 -10.18 -3.06
N PRO A 34 -9.40 -10.65 -2.91
CA PRO A 34 -8.34 -10.31 -3.84
C PRO A 34 -8.53 -11.02 -5.19
N GLN A 35 -7.95 -10.46 -6.24
CA GLN A 35 -7.82 -11.15 -7.53
C GLN A 35 -6.71 -12.23 -7.46
N PRO A 36 -6.72 -13.28 -8.30
CA PRO A 36 -5.67 -14.32 -8.29
C PRO A 36 -4.25 -13.74 -8.36
N THR A 37 -4.07 -12.73 -9.22
CA THR A 37 -2.93 -11.83 -9.19
C THR A 37 -3.43 -10.45 -8.82
N GLN A 38 -3.24 -10.07 -7.56
CA GLN A 38 -3.66 -8.77 -7.06
C GLN A 38 -2.61 -7.73 -7.40
N ARG A 39 -2.98 -6.78 -8.26
CA ARG A 39 -2.15 -5.60 -8.55
C ARG A 39 -2.37 -4.52 -7.52
N LEU A 40 -1.27 -3.95 -7.04
CA LEU A 40 -1.20 -2.84 -6.11
C LEU A 40 -0.49 -1.68 -6.79
N VAL A 41 -1.09 -0.50 -6.74
CA VAL A 41 -0.53 0.71 -7.34
C VAL A 41 -0.58 1.83 -6.33
N LEU A 42 0.58 2.44 -6.06
CA LEU A 42 0.64 3.66 -5.29
C LEU A 42 0.52 4.85 -6.25
N PRO A 43 -0.34 5.85 -5.97
CA PRO A 43 -0.42 7.05 -6.81
C PRO A 43 0.93 7.74 -6.99
N VAL A 44 1.10 8.45 -8.10
CA VAL A 44 2.30 9.27 -8.39
C VAL A 44 1.98 10.76 -8.38
N TRP A 45 0.82 11.15 -7.88
CA TRP A 45 0.39 12.54 -7.68
C TRP A 45 -0.77 12.54 -6.69
N ILE A 46 -1.09 13.71 -6.15
CA ILE A 46 -2.19 13.91 -5.20
C ILE A 46 -3.10 15.02 -5.74
N PRO A 47 -4.44 14.89 -5.63
CA PRO A 47 -5.36 15.95 -6.05
C PRO A 47 -4.98 17.31 -5.47
N GLY A 48 -5.01 18.35 -6.31
CA GLY A 48 -4.54 19.69 -5.96
C GLY A 48 -3.04 19.94 -6.21
N SER A 49 -2.25 18.90 -6.54
CA SER A 49 -0.85 19.04 -6.96
C SER A 49 -0.57 18.16 -8.18
N TYR A 50 -0.59 18.77 -9.38
CA TYR A 50 -0.42 18.07 -10.67
C TYR A 50 1.03 17.78 -11.07
N LEU A 51 1.98 17.87 -10.14
CA LEU A 51 3.37 17.50 -10.37
C LEU A 51 3.60 16.04 -9.96
N VAL A 52 4.24 15.28 -10.85
CA VAL A 52 4.58 13.87 -10.62
C VAL A 52 5.49 13.72 -9.40
N ARG A 53 5.07 12.90 -8.44
CA ARG A 53 5.79 12.53 -7.23
C ARG A 53 6.12 11.05 -7.26
N GLU A 54 7.32 10.71 -6.80
CA GLU A 54 7.72 9.33 -6.56
C GLU A 54 7.39 8.93 -5.12
N PHE A 55 6.11 8.91 -4.73
CA PHE A 55 5.71 8.57 -3.35
C PHE A 55 6.20 7.18 -2.91
N SER A 56 6.35 6.26 -3.86
CA SER A 56 6.84 4.92 -3.61
C SER A 56 8.28 4.86 -3.10
N LYS A 57 9.08 5.91 -3.28
CA LYS A 57 10.43 5.99 -2.70
C LYS A 57 10.43 5.96 -1.17
N ASN A 58 9.31 6.35 -0.55
CA ASN A 58 9.14 6.37 0.89
C ASN A 58 8.57 5.05 1.44
N LEU A 59 8.13 4.14 0.56
CA LEU A 59 7.56 2.86 0.95
C LEU A 59 8.66 1.82 1.10
N GLN A 60 8.68 1.12 2.23
CA GLN A 60 9.65 0.08 2.53
C GLN A 60 8.98 -1.13 3.18
N GLN A 61 9.72 -2.25 3.20
CA GLN A 61 9.31 -3.49 3.89
C GLN A 61 7.93 -4.01 3.46
N LEU A 62 7.57 -3.88 2.17
CA LEU A 62 6.31 -4.40 1.66
C LEU A 62 6.31 -5.92 1.69
N THR A 63 5.38 -6.46 2.46
CA THR A 63 5.12 -7.88 2.60
C THR A 63 3.64 -8.18 2.37
N ALA A 64 3.35 -9.42 2.00
CA ALA A 64 2.00 -9.90 1.77
C ALA A 64 1.80 -11.28 2.39
N ARG A 65 0.60 -11.55 2.91
CA ARG A 65 0.25 -12.85 3.49
C ARG A 65 -1.23 -13.18 3.36
N GLN A 66 -1.54 -14.48 3.39
CA GLN A 66 -2.89 -15.02 3.55
C GLN A 66 -2.91 -15.94 4.78
N GLY A 67 -3.47 -15.46 5.89
CA GLY A 67 -3.33 -16.12 7.19
C GLY A 67 -1.87 -16.20 7.60
N ARG A 68 -1.33 -17.42 7.74
CA ARG A 68 0.08 -17.69 8.07
C ARG A 68 0.99 -17.87 6.85
N ARG A 69 0.43 -17.93 5.64
CA ARG A 69 1.19 -18.16 4.41
C ARG A 69 1.69 -16.82 3.87
N ALA A 70 3.00 -16.69 3.71
CA ALA A 70 3.58 -15.57 2.96
C ALA A 70 3.19 -15.66 1.48
N CYS A 71 2.85 -14.52 0.87
CA CYS A 71 2.57 -14.39 -0.55
C CYS A 71 3.74 -13.65 -1.20
N GLU A 72 4.16 -14.11 -2.38
CA GLU A 72 5.25 -13.48 -3.12
C GLU A 72 4.77 -12.11 -3.65
N VAL A 73 5.56 -11.07 -3.37
CA VAL A 73 5.34 -9.72 -3.90
C VAL A 73 6.38 -9.47 -4.99
N ARG A 74 5.91 -9.20 -6.21
CA ARG A 74 6.79 -8.90 -7.35
C ARG A 74 6.63 -7.46 -7.79
N GLN A 75 7.68 -6.66 -7.65
CA GLN A 75 7.68 -5.29 -8.13
C GLN A 75 7.72 -5.25 -9.66
N GLN A 76 6.68 -4.67 -10.27
CA GLN A 76 6.53 -4.55 -11.73
C GLN A 76 6.99 -3.18 -12.25
N GLY A 77 7.11 -2.20 -11.36
CA GLY A 77 7.57 -0.86 -11.69
C GLY A 77 7.83 -0.03 -10.44
N LYS A 78 8.12 1.27 -10.62
CA LYS A 78 8.51 2.16 -9.52
C LYS A 78 7.46 2.25 -8.41
N ASN A 79 6.17 2.09 -8.74
CA ASN A 79 5.03 2.28 -7.85
C ASN A 79 3.97 1.17 -8.02
N CYS A 80 4.36 0.02 -8.59
CA CYS A 80 3.45 -1.06 -8.96
C CYS A 80 4.01 -2.42 -8.52
N TRP A 81 3.17 -3.21 -7.85
CA TRP A 81 3.50 -4.54 -7.36
C TRP A 81 2.36 -5.50 -7.70
N ASP A 82 2.72 -6.73 -8.04
CA ASP A 82 1.78 -7.84 -8.22
C ASP A 82 1.99 -8.87 -7.11
N VAL A 83 0.89 -9.40 -6.57
CA VAL A 83 0.89 -10.43 -5.53
C VAL A 83 0.05 -11.61 -5.98
N ASP A 84 0.65 -12.79 -6.07
CA ASP A 84 -0.09 -14.02 -6.37
C ASP A 84 -0.73 -14.57 -5.09
N CYS A 85 -2.05 -14.73 -5.12
CA CYS A 85 -2.83 -15.10 -3.95
C CYS A 85 -4.07 -15.91 -4.30
N ASP A 86 -4.65 -16.56 -3.30
CA ASP A 86 -5.88 -17.33 -3.42
C ASP A 86 -7.10 -16.39 -3.31
N PRO A 87 -7.95 -16.25 -4.34
CA PRO A 87 -9.14 -15.38 -4.28
C PRO A 87 -10.12 -15.73 -3.16
N GLY A 88 -10.09 -16.97 -2.65
CA GLY A 88 -10.94 -17.44 -1.56
C GLY A 88 -10.46 -17.04 -0.17
N LYS A 89 -9.34 -16.32 -0.04
CA LYS A 89 -8.78 -15.91 1.26
C LYS A 89 -8.42 -14.43 1.27
N PRO A 90 -8.66 -13.71 2.37
CA PRO A 90 -8.23 -12.32 2.50
C PRO A 90 -6.72 -12.19 2.32
N LEU A 91 -6.32 -11.20 1.52
CA LEU A 91 -4.92 -10.81 1.36
C LEU A 91 -4.61 -9.67 2.33
N GLU A 92 -3.63 -9.86 3.20
CA GLU A 92 -3.12 -8.81 4.06
C GLU A 92 -1.75 -8.35 3.56
N LEU A 93 -1.61 -7.03 3.45
CA LEU A 93 -0.38 -6.34 3.08
C LEU A 93 0.10 -5.54 4.27
N GLN A 94 1.39 -5.59 4.54
CA GLN A 94 2.02 -4.74 5.52
C GLN A 94 3.23 -4.06 4.89
N TYR A 95 3.35 -2.76 5.11
CA TYR A 95 4.50 -1.97 4.68
C TYR A 95 4.69 -0.79 5.62
N GLU A 96 5.84 -0.14 5.51
CA GLU A 96 6.15 1.07 6.25
C GLU A 96 6.30 2.25 5.29
N ILE A 97 5.95 3.44 5.78
CA ILE A 97 6.09 4.70 5.06
C ILE A 97 6.99 5.61 5.88
N HIS A 98 8.12 6.01 5.29
CA HIS A 98 8.98 7.05 5.83
C HIS A 98 8.36 8.43 5.57
N ALA A 99 8.03 9.12 6.66
CA ALA A 99 7.24 10.34 6.72
C ALA A 99 8.05 11.49 7.31
N HIS A 100 9.05 11.95 6.55
CA HIS A 100 9.92 13.06 6.94
C HIS A 100 9.99 14.12 5.82
N ASP A 101 8.83 14.51 5.31
CA ASP A 101 8.67 15.59 4.32
C ASP A 101 7.69 16.61 4.91
N ASP A 102 8.20 17.81 5.21
CA ASP A 102 7.52 18.90 5.92
C ASP A 102 6.57 19.69 5.00
N SER A 103 5.84 19.01 4.11
CA SER A 103 4.91 19.64 3.19
C SER A 103 3.49 19.07 3.27
N VAL A 104 2.51 19.89 2.90
CA VAL A 104 1.08 19.51 2.85
C VAL A 104 0.74 18.44 1.80
N ARG A 105 1.74 17.90 1.09
CA ARG A 105 1.57 17.04 -0.09
C ARG A 105 1.92 15.57 0.18
N THR A 106 2.53 15.30 1.33
CA THR A 106 3.23 14.06 1.68
C THR A 106 2.85 13.69 3.13
N ALA A 107 3.81 13.23 3.93
CA ALA A 107 3.59 12.82 5.30
C ALA A 107 4.75 13.29 6.18
N TRP A 108 4.41 13.73 7.39
CA TRP A 108 5.32 14.09 8.46
C TRP A 108 4.93 13.29 9.71
N LEU A 109 5.93 12.77 10.40
CA LEU A 109 5.80 12.12 11.70
C LEU A 109 7.08 12.39 12.48
N ASP A 110 7.00 12.91 13.69
CA ASP A 110 8.13 13.11 14.58
C ASP A 110 7.77 12.74 16.03
N ALA A 111 8.73 12.91 16.93
CA ALA A 111 8.59 12.60 18.36
C ALA A 111 8.36 13.85 19.23
N THR A 112 8.00 14.98 18.63
CA THR A 112 7.98 16.30 19.25
C THR A 112 6.59 16.77 19.68
#